data_AF-A0A965RTS7-F1
#
_entry.id   AF-A0A965RTS7-F1
#
_cell.length_a   1.000
_cell.length_b   1.000
_cell.length_c   1.000
_cell.angle_alpha   90.00
_cell.angle_beta   90.00
_cell.angle_gamma   90.00
#
_symmetry.space_group_name_H-M   'P 1'
#
loop_
_entity.id
_entity.type
_entity.pdbx_description
1 polymer ?
#
loop_
_entity_poly.entity_id
_entity_poly.type
_entity_poly.pdbx_seq_one_letter_code
_entity_poly.pdbx_strand_id
1 'polypeptide(L)' 'MCNRTNGGHEHWSRADLLRPITIQTHVDPIPEFIIKNALKQLGLTKKDFIDWM' A
#
# COMPACT_ATOMS: atom_id res chain seq x y z
N MET A 1 -6.68 -7.37 4.91
CA MET A 1 -7.51 -6.68 5.92
C MET A 1 -6.71 -5.51 6.47
N CYS A 2 -7.33 -4.34 6.70
CA CYS A 2 -6.69 -3.24 7.43
C CYS A 2 -6.68 -3.60 8.90
N ASN A 3 -5.50 -3.79 9.46
CA ASN A 3 -5.32 -4.34 10.80
C ASN A 3 -5.12 -3.25 11.85
N ARG A 4 -4.69 -2.05 11.43
CA ARG A 4 -4.45 -0.93 12.34
C ARG A 4 -4.51 0.40 11.60
N THR A 5 -5.29 1.32 12.16
CA THR A 5 -5.27 2.74 11.80
C THR A 5 -4.81 3.53 13.01
N ASN A 6 -3.72 4.30 12.89
CA ASN A 6 -3.25 5.16 13.97
C ASN A 6 -2.62 6.42 13.39
N GLY A 7 -3.11 7.60 13.80
CA GLY A 7 -2.50 8.89 13.46
C GLY A 7 -2.25 9.12 11.96
N GLY A 8 -3.13 8.65 11.08
CA GLY A 8 -2.95 8.80 9.62
C GLY A 8 -2.01 7.78 8.98
N HIS A 9 -1.71 6.68 9.67
CA HIS A 9 -1.07 5.50 9.10
C HIS A 9 -2.04 4.32 9.12
N GLU A 10 -2.23 3.69 7.97
CA GLU A 10 -2.97 2.45 7.82
C GLU A 10 -2.04 1.30 7.54
N HIS A 11 -2.27 0.17 8.22
CA HIS A 11 -1.50 -1.05 8.03
C HIS A 11 -2.40 -2.14 7.45
N TRP A 12 -2.05 -2.60 6.25
CA TRP A 12 -2.79 -3.59 5.50
C TRP A 12 -2.00 -4.89 5.46
N SER A 13 -2.59 -5.99 5.94
CA SER A 13 -1.94 -7.31 5.88
C SER A 13 -2.82 -8.31 5.15
N ARG A 14 -2.17 -9.27 4.49
CA ARG A 14 -2.78 -10.39 3.76
C ARG A 14 -1.94 -11.63 4.05
N ALA A 15 -2.56 -12.81 4.06
CA ALA A 15 -1.91 -14.05 4.53
C ALA A 15 -0.69 -14.48 3.68
N ASP A 16 -0.66 -14.08 2.42
CA ASP A 16 0.39 -14.32 1.44
C ASP A 16 1.48 -13.23 1.41
N LEU A 17 1.31 -12.14 2.17
CA LEU A 17 2.31 -11.08 2.26
C LEU A 17 3.30 -11.37 3.39
N LEU A 18 4.60 -11.33 3.08
CA LEU A 18 5.68 -11.48 4.07
C LEU A 18 5.72 -10.33 5.09
N ARG A 19 5.23 -9.14 4.71
CA ARG A 19 5.20 -7.93 5.54
C ARG A 19 3.91 -7.15 5.28
N PRO A 20 3.33 -6.47 6.29
CA PRO A 20 2.24 -5.54 6.07
C PRO A 20 2.64 -4.38 5.16
N ILE A 21 1.70 -3.91 4.35
CA ILE A 21 1.80 -2.67 3.59
C ILE A 21 1.34 -1.53 4.49
N THR A 22 2.17 -0.49 4.65
CA THR A 22 1.82 0.71 5.42
C THR A 22 1.59 1.89 4.49
N ILE A 23 0.42 2.53 4.60
CA ILE A 23 0.04 3.70 3.81
C ILE A 23 -0.13 4.89 4.76
N GLN A 24 0.39 6.05 4.38
CA GLN A 24 0.23 7.30 5.12
C GLN A 24 -0.97 8.07 4.58
N THR A 25 -2.16 7.82 5.13
CA THR A 25 -3.42 8.40 4.64
C THR A 25 -3.62 9.88 4.99
N HIS A 26 -2.81 10.43 5.89
CA HIS A 26 -2.83 11.87 6.21
C HIS A 26 -2.03 12.73 5.23
N VAL A 27 -1.26 12.13 4.32
CA VAL A 27 -0.48 12.85 3.31
C VAL A 27 -1.20 12.73 1.98
N ASP A 28 -1.55 13.87 1.39
CA ASP A 28 -2.21 13.97 0.09
C ASP A 28 -1.42 14.90 -0.85
N PRO A 29 -0.84 14.39 -1.97
CA PRO A 29 -0.91 13.01 -2.44
C PRO A 29 0.03 12.07 -1.66
N ILE A 30 -0.37 10.80 -1.54
CA ILE A 30 0.50 9.75 -0.97
C ILE A 30 1.81 9.70 -1.77
N PRO A 31 2.99 9.76 -1.12
CA PRO A 31 4.27 9.72 -1.80
C PRO A 31 4.45 8.50 -2.72
N GLU A 32 4.97 8.73 -3.93
CA GLU A 32 5.05 7.70 -4.98
C GLU A 32 5.88 6.46 -4.56
N PHE A 33 6.92 6.65 -3.75
CA PHE A 33 7.76 5.54 -3.28
C PHE A 33 6.98 4.56 -2.38
N ILE A 34 5.96 5.02 -1.65
CA ILE A 34 5.11 4.18 -0.81
C ILE A 34 4.28 3.27 -1.72
N ILE A 35 3.67 3.85 -2.77
CA ILE A 35 2.89 3.11 -3.76
C ILE A 35 3.79 2.11 -4.51
N LYS A 36 4.98 2.54 -4.96
CA LYS A 36 5.96 1.64 -5.62
C LYS A 36 6.35 0.46 -4.74
N ASN A 37 6.60 0.69 -3.44
CA ASN A 37 6.93 -0.38 -2.51
C ASN A 37 5.75 -1.35 -2.28
N ALA A 38 4.52 -0.82 -2.18
CA ALA A 38 3.32 -1.64 -2.06
C ALA A 38 3.11 -2.53 -3.29
N LEU A 39 3.22 -1.97 -4.50
CA LEU A 39 3.11 -2.73 -5.76
C LEU A 39 4.17 -3.83 -5.85
N LYS A 40 5.41 -3.53 -5.48
CA LYS A 40 6.49 -4.53 -5.44
C LYS A 40 6.18 -5.68 -4.49
N GLN A 41 5.61 -5.40 -3.31
CA GLN A 41 5.20 -6.44 -2.35
C GLN A 41 4.02 -7.27 -2.87
N LEU A 42 3.12 -6.66 -3.64
CA LEU A 42 1.99 -7.32 -4.27
C LEU A 42 2.35 -8.09 -5.56
N GLY A 43 3.59 -7.94 -6.06
CA GLY A 43 4.00 -8.50 -7.35
C GLY A 43 3.32 -7.84 -8.55
N LEU A 44 2.82 -6.61 -8.39
CA LEU A 44 2.10 -5.86 -9.41
C LEU A 44 3.00 -4.84 -10.09
N THR A 45 2.73 -4.55 -11.36
CA THR A 45 3.36 -3.47 -12.10
C THR A 45 2.58 -2.16 -11.97
N LYS A 46 3.23 -1.05 -12.31
CA LYS A 46 2.54 0.24 -12.45
C LYS A 46 1.41 0.18 -13.48
N LYS A 47 1.56 -0.63 -14.53
CA LYS A 47 0.54 -0.82 -15.55
C LYS A 47 -0.68 -1.52 -14.96
N ASP A 48 -0.49 -2.63 -14.24
CA ASP A 48 -1.60 -3.36 -13.59
C ASP A 48 -2.38 -2.44 -12.62
N PHE A 49 -1.67 -1.54 -11.95
CA PHE A 49 -2.30 -0.54 -11.07
C PHE A 49 -3.12 0.50 -11.85
N ILE A 50 -2.58 1.05 -12.94
CA ILE A 50 -3.26 2.07 -13.75
C ILE A 50 -4.45 1.46 -14.51
N ASP A 51 -4.29 0.27 -15.07
CA ASP A 51 -5.34 -0.44 -15.80
C ASP A 51 -6.51 -0.84 -14.88
N TRP A 52 -6.29 -0.91 -13.56
CA TRP A 52 -7.32 -1.19 -12.54
C TRP A 52 -8.13 0.06 -12.13
N MET A 53 -7.58 1.27 -12.26
CA MET A 53 -8.26 2.52 -11.88
C MET A 53 -9.33 2.92 -12.90
#